data_AF-A0A352ITI9-F1
#
_entry.id   AF-A0A352ITI9-F1
#
_cell.length_a   1.000
_cell.length_b   1.000
_cell.length_c   1.000
_cell.angle_alpha   90.00
_cell.angle_beta   90.00
_cell.angle_gamma   90.00
#
_symmetry.space_group_name_H-M   'P 1'
#
loop_
_entity.id
_entity.type
_entity.pdbx_description
1 polymer ?
#
loop_
_entity_poly.entity_id
_entity_poly.type
_entity_poly.pdbx_seq_one_letter_code
_entity_poly.pdbx_strand_id
1 'polypeptide(L)' 'QKQANKHLAETSEAEYVELRNTRDSELPMPKLILHALQVNTRGGRLPELEANGKRYLKIPLDALEGAAWE' A
#
# COMPACT_ATOMS: atom_id res chain seq x y z
N GLN A 1 -6.92 1.59 -23.65
CA GLN A 1 -6.97 2.29 -22.34
C GLN A 1 -6.98 3.81 -22.47
N LYS A 2 -6.06 4.45 -23.22
CA LYS A 2 -5.97 5.93 -23.30
C LYS A 2 -7.29 6.66 -23.64
N GLN A 3 -8.12 6.10 -24.52
CA GLN A 3 -9.37 6.73 -24.96
C GLN A 3 -10.58 6.52 -24.03
N ALA A 4 -10.52 5.57 -23.07
CA ALA A 4 -11.70 5.15 -22.31
C ALA A 4 -11.45 5.03 -20.79
N ASN A 5 -10.27 5.41 -20.31
CA ASN A 5 -9.98 5.37 -18.89
C ASN A 5 -10.63 6.57 -18.20
N LYS A 6 -11.59 6.30 -17.30
CA LYS A 6 -12.35 7.31 -16.55
C LYS A 6 -11.52 8.34 -15.75
N HIS A 7 -10.23 8.08 -15.52
CA HIS A 7 -9.32 9.02 -14.84
C HIS A 7 -8.25 9.61 -15.76
N LEU A 8 -8.01 9.04 -16.96
CA LEU A 8 -6.89 9.44 -17.83
C LEU A 8 -7.31 9.94 -19.21
N ALA A 9 -8.52 9.60 -19.67
CA ALA A 9 -9.00 10.05 -20.96
C ALA A 9 -9.26 11.56 -20.90
N GLU A 10 -8.71 12.29 -21.88
CA GLU A 10 -8.93 13.74 -22.06
C GLU A 10 -8.60 14.62 -20.84
N THR A 11 -7.75 14.13 -19.93
CA THR A 11 -7.34 14.84 -18.71
C THR A 11 -5.91 15.36 -18.86
N SER A 12 -5.64 16.60 -18.44
CA SER A 12 -4.28 17.14 -18.35
C SER A 12 -3.52 16.56 -17.16
N GLU A 13 -2.19 16.74 -17.11
CA GLU A 13 -1.38 16.28 -15.97
C GLU A 13 -1.82 16.94 -14.66
N ALA A 14 -2.03 18.26 -14.66
CA ALA A 14 -2.41 19.01 -13.46
C ALA A 14 -3.76 18.54 -12.90
N GLU A 15 -4.78 18.38 -13.76
CA GLU A 15 -6.10 17.88 -13.37
C GLU A 15 -6.01 16.44 -12.83
N TYR A 16 -5.20 15.60 -13.46
CA TYR A 16 -4.99 14.23 -12.99
C TYR A 16 -4.33 14.20 -11.60
N VAL A 17 -3.29 15.01 -11.39
CA VAL A 17 -2.58 15.09 -10.10
C VAL A 17 -3.53 15.58 -8.99
N GLU A 18 -4.33 16.61 -9.24
CA GLU A 18 -5.31 17.11 -8.27
C GLU A 18 -6.38 16.06 -7.93
N LEU A 19 -6.93 15.39 -8.95
CA LEU A 19 -7.87 14.28 -8.78
C LEU A 19 -7.27 13.16 -7.93
N ARG A 20 -6.03 12.77 -8.20
CA ARG A 20 -5.34 11.69 -7.47
C ARG A 20 -5.02 12.06 -6.04
N ASN A 21 -4.51 13.26 -5.80
CA ASN A 21 -4.19 13.71 -4.44
C ASN A 21 -5.45 13.80 -3.57
N THR A 22 -6.53 14.35 -4.11
CA THR A 22 -7.83 14.44 -3.42
C THR A 22 -8.38 13.05 -3.10
N ARG A 23 -8.31 12.13 -4.07
CA ARG A 23 -8.79 10.76 -3.86
C ARG A 23 -7.92 9.99 -2.84
N ASP A 24 -6.60 10.11 -2.95
CA ASP A 24 -5.68 9.31 -2.16
C ASP A 24 -5.67 9.72 -0.68
N SER A 25 -6.03 10.97 -0.35
CA SER A 25 -6.21 11.42 1.03
C SER A 25 -7.43 10.83 1.73
N GLU A 26 -8.43 10.35 0.98
CA GLU A 26 -9.68 9.77 1.53
C GLU A 26 -9.62 8.26 1.71
N LEU A 27 -8.59 7.59 1.16
CA LEU A 27 -8.53 6.13 1.14
C LEU A 27 -7.88 5.59 2.43
N PRO A 28 -8.48 4.56 3.06
CA PRO A 28 -7.86 3.91 4.21
C PRO A 28 -6.64 3.10 3.79
N MET A 29 -5.79 2.81 4.77
CA MET A 29 -4.66 1.91 4.56
C MET A 29 -5.14 0.52 4.10
N PRO A 30 -4.54 -0.08 3.05
CA PRO A 30 -4.92 -1.43 2.64
C PRO A 30 -4.64 -2.46 3.73
N LYS A 31 -5.62 -3.34 3.99
CA LYS A 31 -5.58 -4.35 5.06
C LYS A 31 -4.29 -5.18 5.14
N LEU A 32 -3.66 -5.48 3.99
CA LEU A 32 -2.47 -6.32 3.91
C LEU A 32 -1.19 -5.55 3.56
N ILE A 33 -1.19 -4.21 3.59
CA ILE A 33 -0.03 -3.44 3.12
C ILE A 33 1.26 -3.81 3.86
N LEU A 34 1.23 -3.94 5.19
CA LEU A 34 2.43 -4.29 5.97
C LEU A 34 2.86 -5.74 5.80
N HIS A 35 1.93 -6.64 5.50
CA HIS A 35 2.23 -8.04 5.19
C HIS A 35 2.92 -8.12 3.81
N ALA A 36 2.31 -7.48 2.81
CA ALA A 36 2.78 -7.47 1.44
C ALA A 36 4.16 -6.80 1.33
N LEU A 37 4.36 -5.64 1.95
CA LEU A 37 5.64 -4.92 1.89
C LEU A 37 6.80 -5.77 2.44
N GLN A 38 6.61 -6.48 3.56
CA GLN A 38 7.65 -7.32 4.16
C GLN A 38 8.06 -8.51 3.30
N VAL A 39 7.16 -9.02 2.47
CA VAL A 39 7.40 -10.21 1.63
C VAL A 39 7.81 -9.80 0.20
N ASN A 40 7.12 -8.82 -0.39
CA ASN A 40 7.30 -8.42 -1.79
C ASN A 40 8.62 -7.70 -2.01
N THR A 41 9.06 -6.86 -1.07
CA THR A 41 10.39 -6.22 -1.15
C THR A 41 11.54 -7.23 -1.10
N ARG A 42 11.28 -8.44 -0.58
CA ARG A 42 12.22 -9.58 -0.56
C ARG A 42 12.05 -10.51 -1.76
N GLY A 43 11.35 -10.08 -2.81
CA GLY A 43 11.07 -10.89 -3.99
C GLY A 43 10.18 -12.10 -3.69
N GLY A 44 9.24 -11.96 -2.74
CA GLY A 44 8.33 -13.03 -2.34
C GLY A 44 8.87 -13.95 -1.24
N ARG A 45 10.12 -13.78 -0.80
CA ARG A 45 10.69 -14.58 0.29
C ARG A 45 10.11 -14.16 1.65
N LEU A 46 9.66 -15.15 2.40
CA LEU A 46 9.21 -14.97 3.79
C LEU A 46 10.40 -14.58 4.69
N PRO A 47 10.14 -13.95 5.86
CA PRO A 47 11.16 -13.71 6.88
C PRO A 47 11.92 -14.97 7.29
N GLU A 48 13.17 -14.78 7.70
CA GLU A 48 13.98 -15.85 8.29
C GLU A 48 13.32 -16.42 9.55
N LEU A 49 13.72 -17.65 9.89
CA LEU A 49 13.28 -18.28 11.13
C LEU A 49 13.91 -17.58 12.34
N GLU A 50 13.11 -17.41 13.39
CA GLU A 50 13.63 -17.09 14.72
C GLU A 50 14.13 -18.35 15.43
N ALA A 51 14.73 -18.20 16.62
CA ALA A 51 15.32 -19.31 17.38
C ALA A 51 14.33 -20.43 17.73
N ASN A 52 13.04 -20.14 17.74
CA ASN A 52 11.97 -21.12 17.96
C ASN A 52 11.52 -21.86 16.69
N GLY A 53 12.22 -21.65 15.56
CA GLY A 53 11.89 -22.29 14.28
C GLY A 53 10.58 -21.80 13.66
N LYS A 54 10.10 -20.60 14.02
CA LYS A 54 8.92 -19.96 13.42
C LYS A 54 9.31 -18.68 12.69
N ARG A 55 8.47 -18.27 11.73
CA ARG A 55 8.61 -17.01 11.00
C ARG A 55 7.56 -16.03 11.50
N TYR A 56 7.93 -14.77 11.63
CA TYR A 56 7.05 -13.71 12.10
C TYR A 56 7.06 -12.54 11.14
N LEU A 57 5.88 -12.01 10.86
CA LEU A 57 5.74 -10.68 10.29
C LEU A 57 5.78 -9.67 11.43
N LYS A 58 6.51 -8.57 11.24
CA LYS A 58 6.65 -7.51 12.23
C LYS A 58 5.68 -6.39 11.90
N ILE A 59 4.76 -6.12 12.81
CA ILE A 59 3.80 -5.02 12.68
C ILE A 59 4.28 -3.89 13.60
N PRO A 60 4.69 -2.74 13.05
CA PRO A 60 5.07 -1.61 13.88
C PRO A 60 3.83 -0.98 14.50
N LEU A 61 3.82 -0.89 15.82
CA LEU A 61 2.77 -0.19 16.57
C LEU A 61 3.04 1.31 16.54
N ASP A 62 2.00 2.11 16.33
CA ASP A 62 2.00 3.58 16.37
C ASP A 62 2.99 4.28 15.41
N ALA A 63 3.53 3.56 14.42
CA ALA A 63 4.48 4.11 13.45
C ALA A 63 3.81 4.67 12.18
N LEU A 64 2.54 4.34 11.94
CA LEU A 64 1.80 4.73 10.74
C LEU A 64 0.40 5.22 11.14
N GLU A 65 0.13 6.49 10.89
CA GLU A 65 -1.19 7.08 11.06
C GLU A 65 -2.21 6.44 10.10
N GLY A 66 -3.43 6.18 10.58
CA GLY A 66 -4.52 5.63 9.76
C GLY A 66 -4.41 4.13 9.46
N ALA A 67 -3.55 3.39 10.15
CA ALA A 67 -3.53 1.94 10.05
C ALA A 67 -4.78 1.33 10.72
N ALA A 68 -5.53 0.52 9.98
CA ALA A 68 -6.82 -0.06 10.39
C ALA A 68 -6.65 -1.22 11.39
N TRP A 69 -6.02 -0.95 12.54
CA TRP A 69 -5.92 -1.86 13.67
C TRP A 69 -6.98 -1.59 14.74
N GLU A 70 -7.73 -0.49 14.62
CA GLU A 70 -8.98 -0.26 15.35
C GLU A 70 -10.16 -1.06 14.77
#